data_AF-G8LSF4-F1
#
_entry.id   AF-G8LSF4-F1
#
_cell.length_a   1.000
_cell.length_b   1.000
_cell.length_c   1.000
_cell.angle_alpha   90.00
_cell.angle_beta   90.00
_cell.angle_gamma   90.00
#
_symmetry.space_group_name_H-M   'P 1'
#
loop_
_entity.id
_entity.type
_entity.pdbx_description
1 polymer ?
#
loop_
_entity_poly.entity_id
_entity_poly.type
_entity_poly.pdbx_seq_one_letter_code
_entity_poly.pdbx_strand_id
1 'polypeptide(L)'
;MVREENYYERQLLCFPRIVDFGIDYYSCSFASNWHPLEDGYFESGVQFVDSTGGNERKVIVDYATFYKFLKMACDDYLEDHPEEQNKVEEALKSIRDRYNI
;
A
#
# COMPACT_ATOMS: atom_id res chain seq x y z
N MET A 1 13.32 -19.72 10.43
CA MET A 1 13.70 -18.33 10.11
C MET A 1 13.16 -18.07 8.71
N VAL A 2 11.89 -17.65 8.61
CA VAL A 2 11.25 -17.38 7.32
C VAL A 2 11.81 -16.04 6.86
N ARG A 3 12.46 -16.04 5.70
CA ARG A 3 13.18 -14.89 5.14
C ARG A 3 12.24 -13.69 4.96
N GLU A 4 12.64 -12.55 5.50
CA GLU A 4 11.99 -11.25 5.31
C GLU A 4 11.95 -10.81 3.83
N GLU A 5 12.79 -11.40 2.98
CA GLU A 5 12.93 -11.13 1.54
C GLU A 5 11.63 -11.29 0.70
N ASN A 6 10.56 -11.91 1.23
CA ASN A 6 9.33 -12.14 0.44
C ASN A 6 8.18 -11.13 0.67
N TYR A 7 8.29 -10.23 1.65
CA TYR A 7 7.14 -9.39 2.04
C TYR A 7 7.01 -8.13 1.19
N TYR A 8 8.11 -7.42 0.94
CA TYR A 8 8.12 -6.21 0.12
C TYR A 8 7.69 -6.50 -1.33
N GLU A 9 8.20 -7.57 -1.92
CA GLU A 9 7.80 -8.01 -3.26
C GLU A 9 6.29 -8.32 -3.35
N ARG A 10 5.73 -8.95 -2.30
CA ARG A 10 4.29 -9.21 -2.22
C ARG A 10 3.49 -7.92 -2.07
N GLN A 11 4.01 -6.96 -1.31
CA GLN A 11 3.38 -5.66 -1.10
C GLN A 11 3.31 -4.87 -2.42
N LEU A 12 4.43 -4.82 -3.15
CA LEU A 12 4.54 -4.22 -4.48
C LEU A 12 3.65 -4.90 -5.52
N LEU A 13 3.41 -6.21 -5.41
CA LEU A 13 2.45 -6.93 -6.25
C LEU A 13 0.98 -6.66 -5.87
N CYS A 14 0.70 -6.30 -4.62
CA CYS A 14 -0.66 -6.04 -4.13
C CYS A 14 -1.13 -4.60 -4.40
N PHE A 15 -0.26 -3.61 -4.28
CA PHE A 15 -0.60 -2.21 -4.56
C PHE A 15 -1.19 -1.94 -5.96
N PRO A 16 -0.64 -2.47 -7.08
CA PRO A 16 -1.26 -2.27 -8.40
C PRO A 16 -2.61 -2.97 -8.54
N ARG A 17 -2.88 -4.01 -7.75
CA ARG A 17 -4.18 -4.69 -7.71
C ARG A 17 -5.18 -4.01 -6.77
N ILE A 18 -4.70 -3.11 -5.91
CA ILE A 18 -5.50 -2.40 -4.90
C ILE A 18 -6.26 -3.39 -4.04
N VAL A 19 -5.50 -4.34 -3.52
CA VAL A 19 -5.99 -5.29 -2.53
C VAL A 19 -5.50 -4.78 -1.20
N ASP A 20 -6.40 -4.76 -0.22
CA ASP A 20 -6.03 -4.47 1.16
C ASP A 20 -4.90 -5.41 1.58
N PHE A 21 -3.90 -4.85 2.25
CA PHE A 21 -2.69 -5.57 2.62
C PHE A 21 -2.53 -5.55 4.12
N GLY A 22 -2.23 -6.70 4.73
CA GLY A 22 -1.94 -6.81 6.15
C GLY A 22 -0.77 -7.74 6.42
N ILE A 23 0.13 -7.33 7.32
CA ILE A 23 1.15 -8.19 7.93
C ILE A 23 1.02 -8.02 9.44
N ASP A 24 0.65 -9.09 10.14
CA ASP A 24 0.48 -9.15 11.60
C ASP A 24 -0.30 -7.95 12.17
N TYR A 25 0.42 -6.91 12.60
CA TYR A 25 -0.10 -5.72 13.26
C TYR A 25 -0.22 -4.51 12.34
N TYR A 26 0.27 -4.58 11.10
CA TYR A 26 0.22 -3.49 10.13
C TYR A 26 -0.81 -3.79 9.05
N SER A 27 -1.67 -2.84 8.72
CA SER A 27 -2.54 -2.94 7.54
C SER A 27 -2.61 -1.66 6.74
N CYS A 28 -2.94 -1.83 5.46
CA CYS A 28 -3.20 -0.79 4.48
C CYS A 28 -4.51 -1.13 3.76
N SER A 29 -5.51 -0.29 3.91
CA SER A 29 -6.83 -0.47 3.32
C SER A 29 -7.18 0.70 2.40
N PHE A 30 -7.85 0.43 1.28
CA PHE A 30 -8.33 1.47 0.37
C PHE A 30 -9.82 1.74 0.60
N ALA A 31 -10.23 3.01 0.73
CA ALA A 31 -11.65 3.36 0.96
C ALA A 31 -12.59 2.76 -0.10
N SER A 32 -12.11 2.62 -1.34
CA SER A 32 -12.85 2.05 -2.47
C SER A 32 -13.22 0.58 -2.30
N ASN A 33 -12.58 -0.13 -1.37
CA ASN A 33 -12.78 -1.55 -1.13
C ASN A 33 -13.86 -1.81 -0.07
N TRP A 34 -14.41 -0.77 0.56
CA TRP A 34 -15.33 -0.88 1.69
C TRP A 34 -16.73 -0.40 1.31
N HIS A 35 -17.75 -1.15 1.72
CA HIS A 35 -19.14 -0.70 1.64
C HIS A 35 -19.44 0.28 2.79
N PRO A 36 -20.24 1.34 2.60
CA PRO A 36 -20.60 2.30 3.68
C PRO A 36 -21.30 1.72 4.92
N LEU A 37 -21.62 0.43 4.92
CA LEU A 37 -22.26 -0.28 6.02
C LEU A 37 -21.30 -1.24 6.74
N GLU A 38 -20.07 -1.38 6.25
CA GLU A 38 -19.07 -2.23 6.88
C GLU A 38 -18.40 -1.50 8.04
N ASP A 39 -18.20 -2.23 9.15
CA ASP A 39 -17.47 -1.72 10.31
C ASP A 39 -16.02 -1.46 9.94
N GLY A 40 -15.58 -0.20 10.03
CA GLY A 40 -14.26 0.22 9.57
C GLY A 40 -14.26 0.99 8.26
N TYR A 41 -15.43 1.18 7.63
CA TYR A 41 -15.59 2.09 6.49
C TYR A 41 -15.04 3.48 6.79
N PHE A 42 -14.37 4.06 5.78
CA PHE A 42 -13.93 5.44 5.78
C PHE A 42 -14.13 6.03 4.37
N GLU A 43 -14.43 7.33 4.30
CA GLU A 43 -14.99 7.93 3.09
C GLU A 43 -14.04 7.98 1.90
N SER A 44 -12.75 8.20 2.13
CA SER A 44 -11.78 8.39 1.04
C SER A 44 -10.33 8.14 1.48
N GLY A 45 -9.47 7.91 0.48
CA GLY A 45 -8.04 7.77 0.68
C GLY A 45 -7.62 6.34 1.02
N VAL A 46 -6.49 6.25 1.73
CA VAL A 46 -5.86 5.00 2.15
C VAL A 46 -5.63 5.04 3.65
N GLN A 47 -6.17 4.06 4.37
CA GLN A 47 -5.99 3.91 5.80
C GLN A 47 -4.78 3.02 6.08
N PHE A 48 -3.89 3.49 6.94
CA PHE A 48 -2.82 2.71 7.54
C PHE A 48 -3.12 2.46 9.01
N VAL A 49 -2.97 1.21 9.44
CA VAL A 49 -3.15 0.79 10.82
C VAL A 49 -1.85 0.20 11.33
N ASP A 50 -1.46 0.59 12.54
CA ASP A 50 -0.39 -0.01 13.34
C ASP A 50 -0.97 -0.43 14.69
N SER A 51 -1.11 -1.73 14.89
CA SER A 51 -1.63 -2.36 16.10
C SER A 51 -0.51 -2.88 17.02
N THR A 52 0.73 -2.45 16.81
CA THR A 52 1.84 -2.85 17.68
C THR A 52 1.70 -2.25 19.07
N GLY A 53 2.20 -2.98 20.08
CA GLY A 53 2.23 -2.47 21.46
C GLY A 53 0.87 -2.38 22.16
N GLY A 54 -0.17 -3.04 21.65
CA GLY A 54 -1.47 -3.16 22.32
C GLY A 54 -2.39 -1.94 22.19
N ASN A 55 -1.97 -0.90 21.49
CA ASN A 55 -2.80 0.25 21.14
C ASN A 55 -2.77 0.46 19.64
N GLU A 56 -3.95 0.51 19.04
CA GLU A 56 -4.10 0.72 17.60
C GLU A 56 -3.90 2.20 17.25
N ARG A 57 -3.01 2.46 16.30
CA ARG A 57 -2.79 3.77 15.67
C ARG A 57 -3.30 3.71 14.25
N LYS A 58 -4.11 4.70 13.87
CA LYS A 58 -4.70 4.80 12.54
C LYS A 58 -4.37 6.15 11.92
N VAL A 59 -4.02 6.14 10.64
CA VAL A 59 -3.89 7.36 9.84
C VAL A 59 -4.53 7.12 8.48
N ILE A 60 -5.27 8.12 8.00
CA ILE A 60 -5.82 8.13 6.64
C ILE A 60 -5.10 9.21 5.87
N VAL A 61 -4.60 8.87 4.70
CA VAL A 61 -3.96 9.82 3.78
C VAL A 61 -4.73 9.86 2.46
N ASP A 62 -4.73 11.02 1.80
CA ASP A 62 -5.25 11.11 0.45
C ASP A 62 -4.40 10.29 -0.54
N TYR A 63 -4.97 10.01 -1.73
CA TYR A 63 -4.31 9.17 -2.72
C TYR A 63 -3.02 9.77 -3.27
N ALA A 64 -2.89 11.10 -3.31
CA ALA A 64 -1.68 11.77 -3.81
C ALA A 64 -0.52 11.62 -2.83
N THR A 65 -0.82 11.76 -1.54
CA THR A 65 0.10 11.54 -0.43
C THR A 65 0.52 10.08 -0.38
N PHE A 66 -0.45 9.15 -0.49
CA PHE A 66 -0.17 7.72 -0.62
C PHE A 66 0.77 7.43 -1.80
N TYR A 67 0.46 7.93 -2.99
CA TYR A 67 1.25 7.70 -4.20
C TYR A 67 2.68 8.22 -4.05
N LYS A 68 2.86 9.38 -3.43
CA LYS A 68 4.19 9.94 -3.13
C LYS A 68 5.01 9.00 -2.25
N PHE A 69 4.44 8.50 -1.16
CA PHE A 69 5.14 7.56 -0.27
C PHE A 69 5.42 6.23 -0.94
N LEU A 70 4.46 5.71 -1.70
CA LEU A 70 4.64 4.48 -2.48
C LEU A 70 5.78 4.63 -3.48
N LYS A 71 5.86 5.75 -4.22
CA LYS A 71 6.95 6.00 -5.16
C LYS A 71 8.31 6.01 -4.46
N MET A 72 8.44 6.67 -3.31
CA MET A 72 9.71 6.68 -2.57
C MET A 72 10.13 5.27 -2.14
N ALA A 73 9.19 4.45 -1.67
CA ALA A 73 9.48 3.05 -1.31
C ALA A 73 9.84 2.20 -2.54
N CYS A 74 9.21 2.47 -3.69
CA CYS A 74 9.55 1.81 -4.95
C CYS A 74 10.95 2.22 -5.45
N ASP A 75 11.30 3.50 -5.35
CA ASP A 75 12.62 4.00 -5.74
C ASP A 75 13.72 3.33 -4.87
N ASP A 76 13.50 3.22 -3.56
CA ASP A 76 14.39 2.52 -2.60
C ASP A 76 14.52 1.02 -2.93
N TYR A 77 13.41 0.34 -3.18
CA TYR A 77 13.41 -1.08 -3.61
C TYR A 77 14.19 -1.32 -4.90
N LEU A 78 14.09 -0.41 -5.86
CA LEU A 78 14.77 -0.52 -7.15
C LEU A 78 16.28 -0.25 -7.06
N GLU A 79 16.79 0.30 -5.96
CA GLU A 79 18.24 0.40 -5.74
C GLU A 79 18.88 -1.00 -5.65
N ASP A 80 18.18 -1.95 -5.01
CA ASP A 80 18.62 -3.34 -4.84
C ASP A 80 18.11 -4.27 -5.96
N HIS A 81 17.00 -3.91 -6.62
CA HIS A 81 16.31 -4.74 -7.63
C HIS A 81 16.07 -4.02 -8.97
N PRO A 82 17.12 -3.51 -9.65
CA PRO A 82 16.97 -2.73 -10.87
C PRO A 82 16.31 -3.51 -12.03
N GLU A 83 16.39 -4.85 -12.03
CA GLU A 83 15.74 -5.72 -13.01
C GLU A 83 14.21 -5.64 -12.97
N GLU A 84 13.63 -5.21 -11.85
CA GLU A 84 12.17 -5.07 -11.68
C GLU A 84 11.62 -3.71 -12.15
N GLN A 85 12.46 -2.81 -12.66
CA GLN A 85 12.07 -1.41 -12.95
C GLN A 85 10.80 -1.30 -13.81
N ASN A 86 10.71 -2.03 -14.92
CA ASN A 86 9.53 -1.97 -15.79
C ASN A 86 8.23 -2.38 -15.06
N LYS A 87 8.30 -3.42 -14.23
CA LYS A 87 7.17 -3.94 -13.47
C LYS A 87 6.70 -2.93 -12.42
N VAL A 88 7.64 -2.28 -11.74
CA VAL A 88 7.36 -1.24 -10.75
C VAL A 88 6.78 0.01 -11.42
N GLU A 89 7.32 0.45 -12.54
CA GLU A 89 6.81 1.60 -13.30
C GLU A 89 5.39 1.37 -13.84
N GLU A 90 5.10 0.17 -14.36
CA GLU A 90 3.75 -0.22 -14.79
C GLU A 90 2.75 -0.24 -13.63
N ALA A 91 3.18 -0.71 -12.46
CA ALA A 91 2.38 -0.72 -11.26
C ALA A 91 2.04 0.70 -10.77
N LEU A 92 3.05 1.57 -10.67
CA LEU A 92 2.88 2.97 -10.29
C LEU A 92 1.96 3.70 -11.28
N LYS A 93 2.16 3.50 -12.59
CA LYS A 93 1.31 4.09 -13.62
C LYS A 93 -0.16 3.67 -13.45
N SER A 94 -0.42 2.40 -13.17
CA SER A 94 -1.78 1.88 -12.96
C SER A 94 -2.50 2.55 -11.78
N ILE A 95 -1.77 2.80 -10.68
CA ILE A 95 -2.29 3.50 -9.50
C ILE A 95 -2.57 4.96 -9.82
N ARG A 96 -1.63 5.63 -10.50
CA ARG A 96 -1.76 7.01 -10.93
C ARG A 96 -2.99 7.21 -11.81
N ASP A 97 -3.14 6.38 -12.84
CA ASP A 97 -4.23 6.45 -13.80
C ASP A 97 -5.59 6.18 -13.13
N ARG A 98 -5.66 5.22 -12.18
CA ARG A 98 -6.89 4.90 -11.45
C ARG A 98 -7.38 6.03 -10.55
N TYR A 99 -6.48 6.72 -9.86
CA TYR A 99 -6.84 7.80 -8.95
C TYR A 99 -6.74 9.19 -9.58
N ASN A 100 -6.45 9.25 -10.89
CA ASN A 100 -6.32 10.48 -11.68
C ASN A 100 -5.35 11.50 -11.03
N ILE A 101 -4.15 11.02 -10.70
CA ILE A 101 -3.05 11.78 -10.09
C ILE A 101 -1.87 11.94 -11.05
#